data_AF-A0A847L343-F1
#
_entry.id   AF-A0A847L343-F1
#
_cell.length_a   1.000
_cell.length_b   1.000
_cell.length_c   1.000
_cell.angle_alpha   90.00
_cell.angle_beta   90.00
_cell.angle_gamma   90.00
#
_symmetry.space_group_name_H-M   'P 1'
#
loop_
_entity.id
_entity.type
_entity.pdbx_description
1 polymer ?
#
loop_
_entity_poly.entity_id
_entity_poly.type
_entity_poly.pdbx_seq_one_letter_code
_entity_poly.pdbx_strand_id
1 'polypeptide(L)'
;SSAIGFKGIFKKVMIFFMVAIGHTIDAYLIKNGGAIRTAVIFFYISNEGISILENSANIGLPIPGKLKDILVQLKEDKKYD
;
A
#
# COMPACT_ATOMS: atom_id res chain seq x y z
N SER A 1 -21.47 -9.85 1.52
CA SER A 1 -20.18 -9.72 2.24
C SER A 1 -19.00 -10.45 1.60
N SER A 2 -19.19 -11.40 0.69
CA SER A 2 -18.10 -12.26 0.15
C SER A 2 -17.30 -11.63 -1.00
N ALA A 3 -17.96 -10.89 -1.90
CA ALA A 3 -17.31 -10.32 -3.09
C ALA A 3 -16.29 -9.21 -2.76
N ILE A 4 -16.59 -8.37 -1.76
CA ILE A 4 -15.72 -7.26 -1.33
C ILE A 4 -14.47 -7.81 -0.63
N GLY A 5 -14.64 -8.78 0.28
CA GLY A 5 -13.51 -9.43 0.96
C GLY A 5 -12.61 -10.20 0.00
N PHE A 6 -13.19 -10.94 -0.94
CA PHE A 6 -12.43 -11.63 -2.00
C PHE A 6 -11.64 -10.65 -2.87
N LYS A 7 -12.25 -9.54 -3.29
CA LYS A 7 -11.56 -8.49 -4.06
C LYS A 7 -10.37 -7.90 -3.29
N GLY A 8 -10.50 -7.72 -1.98
CA GLY A 8 -9.41 -7.27 -1.11
C GLY A 8 -8.24 -8.27 -1.05
N ILE A 9 -8.54 -9.55 -0.84
CA ILE A 9 -7.52 -10.62 -0.79
C ILE A 9 -6.84 -10.77 -2.15
N PHE A 10 -7.61 -10.80 -3.24
CA PHE A 10 -7.08 -10.88 -4.60
C PHE A 10 -6.12 -9.72 -4.90
N LYS A 11 -6.46 -8.50 -4.47
CA LYS A 11 -5.57 -7.33 -4.60
C LYS A 11 -4.24 -7.56 -3.89
N LYS A 12 -4.25 -8.13 -2.68
CA LYS A 12 -3.02 -8.45 -1.93
C LYS A 12 -2.18 -9.54 -2.61
N VAL A 13 -2.82 -10.55 -3.19
CA VAL A 13 -2.14 -11.57 -4.01
C VAL A 13 -1.45 -10.92 -5.22
N MET A 14 -2.12 -9.97 -5.89
CA MET A 14 -1.54 -9.24 -7.01
C MET A 14 -0.32 -8.38 -6.62
N ILE A 15 -0.25 -7.87 -5.39
CA ILE A 15 0.94 -7.18 -4.88
C ILE A 15 2.14 -8.13 -4.84
N PHE A 16 1.96 -9.36 -4.34
CA PHE A 16 3.03 -10.35 -4.33
C PHE A 16 3.53 -10.69 -5.74
N PHE A 17 2.61 -10.81 -6.71
CA PHE A 17 2.97 -10.99 -8.12
C PHE A 17 3.79 -9.81 -8.65
N MET A 18 3.40 -8.57 -8.34
CA MET A 18 4.14 -7.39 -8.77
C MET A 18 5.55 -7.33 -8.18
N VAL A 19 5.71 -7.71 -6.91
CA VAL A 19 7.03 -7.82 -6.26
C VAL A 19 7.89 -8.89 -6.92
N ALA A 20 7.28 -10.04 -7.28
CA ALA A 20 7.98 -11.10 -8.02
C ALA A 20 8.48 -10.60 -9.39
N ILE A 21 7.63 -9.86 -10.13
CA ILE A 21 8.02 -9.24 -11.41
C ILE A 21 9.17 -8.24 -11.20
N GLY A 22 9.07 -7.36 -10.19
CA GLY A 22 10.14 -6.42 -9.86
C GLY A 22 11.46 -7.11 -9.54
N HIS A 23 11.40 -8.23 -8.82
CA HIS A 23 12.57 -9.07 -8.56
C HIS A 23 13.15 -9.70 -9.83
N THR A 24 12.30 -10.21 -10.73
CA THR A 24 12.74 -10.75 -12.03
C THR A 24 13.42 -9.66 -12.85
N ILE A 25 12.85 -8.46 -12.92
CA ILE A 25 13.47 -7.32 -13.61
C ILE A 25 14.85 -7.01 -13.03
N ASP A 26 14.95 -6.89 -11.70
CA ASP A 26 16.24 -6.65 -11.05
C ASP A 26 17.27 -7.75 -11.39
N ALA A 27 16.87 -9.01 -11.32
CA ALA A 27 17.76 -10.15 -11.55
C ALA A 27 18.27 -10.24 -13.00
N TYR A 28 17.42 -9.95 -13.99
CA TYR A 28 17.76 -10.16 -15.40
C TYR A 28 18.24 -8.88 -16.12
N LEU A 29 17.72 -7.71 -15.75
CA LEU A 29 18.02 -6.45 -16.45
C LEU A 29 19.04 -5.59 -15.69
N ILE A 30 18.84 -5.39 -14.38
CA ILE A 30 19.75 -4.57 -13.56
C ILE A 30 21.02 -5.37 -13.20
N LYS A 31 20.89 -6.70 -13.05
CA LYS A 31 21.93 -7.71 -12.73
C LYS A 31 22.57 -7.54 -11.35
N ASN A 32 22.88 -6.31 -10.93
CA ASN A 32 23.45 -5.96 -9.64
C ASN A 32 22.60 -4.89 -8.95
N GLY A 33 21.72 -5.32 -8.06
CA GLY A 33 20.87 -4.44 -7.27
C GLY A 33 19.46 -5.01 -7.09
N GLY A 34 18.77 -4.56 -6.04
CA GLY A 34 17.37 -4.88 -5.79
C GLY A 34 16.49 -3.64 -5.87
N ALA A 35 16.88 -2.66 -6.68
CA ALA A 35 16.31 -1.31 -6.65
C ALA A 35 14.83 -1.31 -7.08
N ILE A 36 14.49 -2.04 -8.15
CA ILE A 36 13.12 -2.10 -8.66
C ILE A 36 12.21 -2.85 -7.70
N ARG A 37 12.63 -4.03 -7.23
CA ARG A 37 11.91 -4.80 -6.21
C ARG A 37 11.68 -3.96 -4.96
N THR A 38 12.71 -3.28 -4.47
CA THR A 38 12.62 -2.44 -3.28
C THR A 38 11.66 -1.27 -3.51
N ALA A 39 11.72 -0.61 -4.66
CA ALA A 39 10.79 0.46 -5.00
C ALA A 39 9.33 -0.03 -5.07
N VAL A 40 9.08 -1.19 -5.69
CA VAL A 40 7.75 -1.81 -5.74
C VAL A 40 7.24 -2.14 -4.33
N ILE A 41 8.10 -2.71 -3.48
CA ILE A 41 7.76 -3.00 -2.08
C ILE A 41 7.38 -1.72 -1.34
N PHE A 42 8.22 -0.68 -1.39
CA PHE A 42 7.95 0.60 -0.70
C PHE A 42 6.69 1.29 -1.22
N PHE A 43 6.41 1.21 -2.52
CA PHE A 43 5.20 1.75 -3.11
C PHE A 43 3.94 1.10 -2.51
N TYR A 44 3.89 -0.24 -2.45
CA TYR A 44 2.72 -0.92 -1.91
C TYR A 44 2.65 -0.89 -0.38
N ILE A 45 3.80 -0.86 0.33
CA ILE A 45 3.84 -0.62 1.77
C ILE A 45 3.25 0.74 2.11
N SER A 46 3.54 1.79 1.34
CA SER A 46 2.95 3.12 1.57
C SER A 46 1.41 3.08 1.51
N ASN A 47 0.86 2.33 0.54
CA ASN A 47 -0.59 2.18 0.37
C ASN A 47 -1.26 1.38 1.51
N GLU A 48 -0.66 0.27 1.93
CA GLU A 48 -1.17 -0.50 3.08
C GLU A 48 -0.94 0.25 4.40
N GLY A 49 0.16 1.01 4.50
CA GLY A 49 0.48 1.86 5.64
C GLY A 49 -0.58 2.91 5.91
N ILE A 50 -1.09 3.59 4.86
CA ILE A 50 -2.24 4.51 4.98
C ILE A 50 -3.46 3.77 5.52
N SER A 51 -3.75 2.57 4.99
CA SER A 51 -4.91 1.77 5.43
C SER A 51 -4.80 1.33 6.90
N ILE A 52 -3.57 1.01 7.36
CA ILE A 52 -3.27 0.68 8.76
C ILE A 52 -3.42 1.92 9.65
N LEU A 53 -2.92 3.08 9.21
CA LEU A 53 -3.06 4.33 9.95
C LEU A 53 -4.53 4.74 10.11
N GLU A 54 -5.34 4.60 9.06
CA GLU A 54 -6.78 4.84 9.13
C GLU A 54 -7.45 3.90 10.15
N ASN A 55 -7.16 2.60 10.09
CA ASN A 55 -7.71 1.65 11.05
C ASN A 55 -7.25 1.96 12.49
N SER A 56 -5.98 2.35 12.66
CA SER A 56 -5.40 2.73 13.96
C SER A 56 -6.09 3.97 14.54
N ALA A 57 -6.42 4.95 13.69
CA ALA A 57 -7.14 6.15 14.09
C ALA A 57 -8.57 5.81 14.55
N ASN A 58 -9.24 4.92 13.81
CA ASN A 58 -10.61 4.49 14.08
C ASN A 58 -10.73 3.72 15.41
N ILE A 59 -9.72 2.94 15.80
CA ILE A 59 -9.70 2.23 17.09
C ILE A 59 -9.21 3.12 18.26
N GLY A 60 -8.96 4.41 18.02
CA GLY A 60 -8.62 5.38 19.06
C GLY A 60 -7.15 5.37 19.48
N LEU A 61 -6.24 4.78 18.70
CA LEU A 61 -4.81 4.89 19.00
C LEU A 61 -4.35 6.36 18.87
N PRO A 62 -3.44 6.81 19.74
CA PRO A 62 -2.91 8.16 19.65
C PRO A 62 -2.05 8.30 18.39
N ILE A 63 -2.53 9.08 17.43
CA ILE A 63 -1.80 9.43 16.20
C ILE A 63 -1.52 10.94 16.23
N PRO A 64 -0.32 11.40 15.81
CA PRO A 64 -0.02 12.82 15.74
C PRO A 64 -1.08 13.62 14.97
N GLY A 65 -1.52 14.75 15.51
CA GLY A 65 -2.61 15.56 14.93
C GLY A 65 -2.41 15.89 13.45
N LYS A 66 -1.20 16.35 13.08
CA LYS A 66 -0.85 16.63 11.68
C LYS A 66 -1.05 15.42 10.75
N LEU A 67 -0.77 14.20 11.22
CA LEU A 67 -0.93 12.99 10.43
C LEU A 67 -2.42 12.65 10.27
N LYS A 68 -3.22 12.86 11.32
CA LYS A 68 -4.67 12.72 11.26
C LYS A 68 -5.30 13.70 10.25
N ASP A 69 -4.86 14.96 10.25
CA ASP A 69 -5.38 15.98 9.34
C ASP A 69 -5.09 15.62 7.87
N ILE A 70 -3.86 15.16 7.58
CA ILE A 70 -3.48 14.68 6.24
C ILE A 70 -4.34 13.48 5.82
N LEU A 71 -4.60 12.52 6.74
CA LEU A 71 -5.43 11.35 6.43
C LEU A 71 -6.89 11.73 6.12
N VAL A 72 -7.43 12.76 6.80
CA VAL A 72 -8.77 13.29 6.51
C VAL A 72 -8.81 13.95 5.14
N GLN A 73 -7.83 14.80 4.81
CA GLN A 73 -7.73 15.46 3.52
C GLN A 73 -7.64 14.44 2.36
N LEU A 74 -6.80 13.41 2.50
CA LEU A 74 -6.69 12.32 1.50
C LEU A 74 -8.00 11.54 1.28
N LYS A 75 -8.90 11.54 2.26
CA LYS A 75 -10.19 10.86 2.18
C LYS A 75 -11.26 11.72 1.51
N GLU A 76 -11.20 13.04 1.68
CA GLU A 76 -12.08 13.99 1.01
C GLU A 76 -11.80 14.06 -0.50
N ASP A 77 -10.53 14.05 -0.90
CA ASP A 77 -10.14 14.03 -2.31
C ASP A 77 -10.70 12.80 -3.06
N LYS A 78 -10.71 11.62 -2.42
CA LYS A 78 -11.26 10.39 -3.01
C LYS A 78 -12.79 10.38 -3.18
N LYS A 79 -13.50 11.36 -2.62
CA LYS A 79 -14.97 11.40 -2.66
C LYS A 79 -15.51 12.24 -3.82
N TYR A 80 -14.63 12.92 -4.55
CA TYR A 80 -14.95 13.78 -5.69
C TYR A 80 -14.51 13.18 -7.05
N ASP A 81 -13.88 12.00 -7.03
CA ASP A 81 -13.59 11.11 -8.16
C ASP A 81 -14.51 9.88 -8.14
#